data_AF-A0A1I6LGQ8-F1
#
_entry.id   AF-A0A1I6LGQ8-F1
#
_cell.length_a   1.000
_cell.length_b   1.000
_cell.length_c   1.000
_cell.angle_alpha   90.00
_cell.angle_beta   90.00
_cell.angle_gamma   90.00
#
_symmetry.space_group_name_H-M   'P 1'
#
loop_
_entity.id
_entity.type
_entity.pdbx_description
1 polymer ?
#
loop_
_entity_poly.entity_id
_entity_poly.type
_entity_poly.pdbx_seq_one_letter_code
_entity_poly.pdbx_strand_id
1 'polypeptide(L)'
;MPKQLITIIGLIVSLGVIALGVALIAVPMVVSSFSVDAQTASVAATNAVYQSQVDVLTEEAARQDEIDASVAQLQAQIPSTGQLDDVFEVVGNAAASSGVRIVSVTAGQSSPFVARTGVTDDADVAPTEPTPAPTPEPSEGASDGSTGEGTTTDTGTGTTGDEALSGRQQVDFTILVNASDMGRVTAFLDALRSGTRLFSSINAMSATSGDGIEVQVDGLTYVDVEG
;
A
#
# COMPACT_ATOMS: atom_id res chain seq x y z
N MET A 1 -20.49 39.52 -79.96
CA MET A 1 -19.68 38.45 -79.33
C MET A 1 -19.64 37.25 -80.26
N PRO A 2 -18.47 36.60 -80.46
CA PRO A 2 -18.34 35.47 -81.37
C PRO A 2 -19.07 34.24 -80.83
N LYS A 3 -19.89 33.58 -81.67
CA LYS A 3 -20.70 32.40 -81.31
C LYS A 3 -19.88 31.24 -80.72
N GLN A 4 -18.58 31.18 -81.01
CA GLN A 4 -17.65 30.18 -80.49
C GLN A 4 -17.38 30.31 -78.97
N LEU A 5 -17.53 31.51 -78.38
CA LEU A 5 -17.37 31.69 -76.93
C LEU A 5 -18.50 31.00 -76.14
N ILE A 6 -19.73 31.02 -76.67
CA ILE A 6 -20.90 30.45 -76.00
C ILE A 6 -20.80 28.92 -75.93
N THR A 7 -20.34 28.25 -76.99
CA THR A 7 -20.16 26.79 -77.00
C THR A 7 -19.03 26.32 -76.07
N ILE A 8 -17.94 27.08 -75.97
CA ILE A 8 -16.84 26.75 -75.04
C ILE A 8 -17.31 26.88 -73.57
N ILE A 9 -18.03 27.96 -73.24
CA ILE A 9 -18.56 28.15 -71.88
C ILE A 9 -19.55 27.03 -71.53
N GLY A 10 -20.46 26.66 -72.45
CA GLY A 10 -21.40 25.56 -72.23
C GLY A 10 -20.72 24.21 -71.97
N LEU A 11 -19.63 23.92 -72.68
CA LEU A 11 -18.86 22.68 -72.50
C LEU A 11 -18.13 22.66 -71.15
N ILE A 12 -17.50 23.76 -70.74
CA ILE A 12 -16.84 23.87 -69.43
C ILE A 12 -17.86 23.71 -68.29
N VAL A 13 -19.04 24.34 -68.42
CA VAL A 13 -20.12 24.21 -67.42
C VAL A 13 -20.62 22.77 -67.35
N SER A 14 -20.83 22.11 -68.50
CA SER A 14 -21.23 20.70 -68.55
C SER A 14 -20.22 19.77 -67.87
N LEU A 15 -18.92 19.94 -68.17
CA LEU A 15 -17.84 19.20 -67.51
C LEU A 15 -17.78 19.49 -66.01
N GLY A 16 -18.00 20.74 -65.62
CA GLY A 16 -18.08 21.15 -64.22
C GLY A 16 -19.21 20.43 -63.47
N VAL A 17 -20.40 20.34 -64.05
CA VAL A 17 -21.54 19.64 -63.43
C VAL A 17 -21.29 18.14 -63.29
N ILE A 18 -20.68 17.50 -64.29
CA ILE A 18 -20.32 16.07 -64.21
C ILE A 18 -19.25 15.84 -63.13
N ALA A 19 -18.20 16.66 -63.11
CA ALA A 19 -17.15 16.57 -62.09
C ALA A 19 -17.71 16.79 -60.68
N LEU A 20 -18.62 17.76 -60.52
CA LEU A 20 -19.31 18.02 -59.25
C LEU A 20 -20.20 16.84 -58.84
N GLY A 21 -20.94 16.25 -59.79
CA GLY A 21 -21.78 15.08 -59.54
C GLY A 21 -20.97 13.86 -59.09
N VAL A 22 -19.83 13.60 -59.75
CA VAL A 22 -18.92 12.51 -59.36
C VAL A 22 -18.27 12.82 -58.00
N ALA A 23 -17.81 14.05 -57.76
CA ALA A 23 -17.21 14.43 -56.49
C ALA A 23 -18.22 14.30 -55.33
N LEU A 24 -19.47 14.70 -55.52
CA LEU A 24 -20.53 14.59 -54.52
C LEU A 24 -20.84 13.13 -54.13
N ILE A 25 -20.59 12.17 -55.02
CA ILE A 25 -20.82 10.74 -54.75
C ILE A 25 -19.54 10.05 -54.25
N ALA A 26 -18.39 10.36 -54.83
CA ALA A 26 -17.12 9.68 -54.51
C ALA A 26 -16.53 10.13 -53.17
N VAL A 27 -16.59 11.43 -52.85
CA VAL A 27 -16.04 11.98 -51.60
C VAL A 27 -16.66 11.32 -50.35
N PRO A 28 -18.00 11.21 -50.20
CA PRO A 28 -18.57 10.56 -49.02
C PRO A 28 -18.19 9.07 -48.92
N MET A 29 -17.95 8.39 -50.04
CA MET A 29 -17.51 6.99 -50.06
C MET A 29 -16.04 6.83 -49.60
N VAL A 30 -15.18 7.79 -49.93
CA VAL A 30 -13.79 7.81 -49.43
C VAL A 30 -13.76 8.12 -47.93
N VAL A 31 -14.56 9.11 -47.48
CA VAL A 31 -14.64 9.47 -46.06
C VAL A 31 -15.17 8.31 -45.21
N SER A 32 -16.11 7.51 -45.71
CA SER A 32 -16.60 6.34 -44.97
C SER A 32 -15.53 5.24 -44.80
N SER A 33 -14.63 5.06 -45.77
CA SER A 33 -13.53 4.09 -45.65
C SER A 33 -12.56 4.43 -44.51
N PHE A 34 -12.19 5.71 -44.36
CA PHE A 34 -11.34 6.15 -43.25
C PHE A 34 -11.97 5.94 -41.88
N SER A 35 -13.31 6.04 -41.78
CA SER A 35 -14.03 5.76 -40.54
C SER A 35 -13.94 4.27 -40.15
N VAL A 36 -14.03 3.36 -41.12
CA VAL A 36 -13.89 1.91 -40.89
C VAL A 36 -12.47 1.56 -40.47
N ASP A 37 -11.46 2.15 -41.10
CA ASP A 37 -10.05 1.94 -40.73
C ASP A 37 -9.79 2.44 -39.31
N ALA A 38 -10.30 3.63 -38.95
CA ALA A 38 -10.19 4.17 -37.60
C ALA A 38 -10.89 3.29 -36.55
N GLN A 39 -12.08 2.75 -36.87
CA GLN A 39 -12.79 1.81 -35.99
C GLN A 39 -12.02 0.49 -35.83
N THR A 40 -11.45 -0.04 -36.92
CA THR A 40 -10.66 -1.28 -36.90
C THR A 40 -9.40 -1.10 -36.04
N ALA A 41 -8.69 0.02 -36.20
CA ALA A 41 -7.53 0.35 -35.38
C ALA A 41 -7.90 0.50 -33.90
N SER A 42 -9.05 1.14 -33.60
CA SER A 42 -9.55 1.29 -32.23
C SER A 42 -9.88 -0.06 -31.58
N VAL A 43 -10.56 -0.96 -32.30
CA VAL A 43 -10.87 -2.32 -31.82
C VAL A 43 -9.59 -3.13 -31.61
N ALA A 44 -8.63 -3.04 -32.53
CA ALA A 44 -7.34 -3.71 -32.38
C ALA A 44 -6.57 -3.22 -31.13
N ALA A 45 -6.54 -1.91 -30.91
CA ALA A 45 -5.93 -1.32 -29.71
C ALA A 45 -6.63 -1.78 -28.42
N THR A 46 -7.96 -1.81 -28.42
CA THR A 46 -8.75 -2.26 -27.26
C THR A 46 -8.52 -3.75 -26.97
N ASN A 47 -8.48 -4.59 -28.00
CA ASN A 47 -8.19 -6.01 -27.87
C ASN A 47 -6.77 -6.26 -27.33
N ALA A 48 -5.79 -5.45 -27.73
CA ALA A 48 -4.42 -5.55 -27.20
C ALA A 48 -4.38 -5.25 -25.69
N VAL A 49 -5.14 -4.27 -25.22
CA VAL A 49 -5.28 -3.99 -23.78
C VAL A 49 -5.94 -5.16 -23.04
N TYR A 50 -7.02 -5.73 -23.59
CA TYR A 50 -7.66 -6.90 -22.98
C TYR A 50 -6.75 -8.13 -22.96
N GLN A 51 -5.96 -8.37 -24.01
CA GLN A 51 -4.96 -9.44 -24.01
C GLN A 51 -3.94 -9.26 -22.90
N SER A 52 -3.41 -8.05 -22.72
CA SER A 52 -2.49 -7.76 -21.61
C SER A 52 -3.12 -8.00 -20.23
N GLN A 53 -4.39 -7.67 -20.04
CA GLN A 53 -5.09 -7.95 -18.77
C GLN A 53 -5.26 -9.46 -18.55
N VAL A 54 -5.59 -10.22 -19.59
CA VAL A 54 -5.70 -11.68 -19.52
C VAL A 54 -4.35 -12.32 -19.22
N ASP A 55 -3.26 -11.82 -19.80
CA ASP A 55 -1.91 -12.32 -19.54
C ASP A 55 -1.52 -12.12 -18.06
N VAL A 56 -1.76 -10.92 -17.50
CA VAL A 56 -1.52 -10.63 -16.08
C VAL A 56 -2.34 -11.53 -15.16
N LEU A 57 -3.65 -11.68 -15.44
CA LEU A 57 -4.52 -12.55 -14.64
C LEU A 57 -4.11 -14.03 -14.74
N THR A 58 -3.62 -14.46 -15.89
CA THR A 58 -3.11 -15.83 -16.08
C THR A 58 -1.83 -16.05 -15.29
N GLU A 59 -0.93 -15.06 -15.25
CA GLU A 59 0.28 -15.10 -14.43
C GLU A 59 -0.04 -15.06 -12.91
N GLU A 60 -1.02 -14.26 -12.48
CA GLU A 60 -1.51 -14.25 -11.10
C GLU A 60 -2.15 -15.58 -10.71
N ALA A 61 -2.98 -16.16 -11.59
CA ALA A 61 -3.56 -17.48 -11.35
C ALA A 61 -2.49 -18.58 -11.25
N ALA A 62 -1.43 -18.51 -12.07
CA ALA A 62 -0.31 -19.43 -11.98
C ALA A 62 0.48 -19.31 -10.65
N ARG A 63 0.40 -18.17 -9.97
CA ARG A 63 1.00 -17.92 -8.65
C ARG A 63 0.06 -18.23 -7.48
N GLN A 64 -1.15 -18.74 -7.74
CA GLN A 64 -2.12 -19.02 -6.68
C GLN A 64 -1.57 -19.98 -5.62
N ASP A 65 -0.91 -21.07 -6.03
CA ASP A 65 -0.32 -22.04 -5.10
C ASP A 65 0.78 -21.42 -4.22
N GLU A 66 1.57 -20.47 -4.76
CA GLU A 66 2.59 -19.73 -4.01
C GLU A 66 1.95 -18.80 -2.97
N ILE A 67 0.88 -18.11 -3.35
CA ILE A 67 0.10 -17.24 -2.46
C ILE A 67 -0.53 -18.08 -1.34
N ASP A 68 -1.16 -19.20 -1.66
CA ASP A 68 -1.78 -20.09 -0.69
C ASP A 68 -0.74 -20.68 0.28
N ALA A 69 0.44 -21.07 -0.23
CA ALA A 69 1.56 -21.50 0.61
C ALA A 69 2.06 -20.38 1.55
N SER A 70 2.15 -19.14 1.04
CA SER A 70 2.54 -17.98 1.84
C SER A 70 1.50 -17.66 2.91
N VAL A 71 0.20 -17.73 2.59
CA VAL A 71 -0.89 -17.55 3.55
C VAL A 71 -0.89 -18.67 4.59
N ALA A 72 -0.70 -19.93 4.20
CA ALA A 72 -0.58 -21.05 5.13
C ALA A 72 0.63 -20.89 6.06
N GLN A 73 1.75 -20.38 5.55
CA GLN A 73 2.92 -20.05 6.37
C GLN A 73 2.63 -18.92 7.36
N LEU A 74 1.94 -17.86 6.93
CA LEU A 74 1.52 -16.76 7.81
C LEU A 74 0.50 -17.21 8.86
N GLN A 75 -0.43 -18.08 8.50
CA GLN A 75 -1.39 -18.68 9.43
C GLN A 75 -0.68 -19.60 10.43
N ALA A 76 0.36 -20.34 10.01
CA ALA A 76 1.18 -21.13 10.94
C ALA A 76 1.96 -20.24 11.94
N GLN A 77 2.23 -18.97 11.61
CA GLN A 77 2.81 -17.99 12.54
C GLN A 77 1.78 -17.41 13.52
N ILE A 78 0.48 -17.51 13.22
CA ILE A 78 -0.63 -17.12 14.09
C ILE A 78 -1.36 -18.39 14.54
N PRO A 79 -0.82 -19.15 15.50
CA PRO A 79 -1.46 -20.38 15.94
C PRO A 79 -2.83 -20.07 16.52
N SER A 80 -3.81 -20.81 16.01
CA SER A 80 -5.23 -20.69 16.35
C SER A 80 -5.56 -21.05 17.80
N THR A 81 -4.63 -21.73 18.48
CA THR A 81 -4.78 -22.06 19.90
C THR A 81 -3.97 -21.09 20.75
N GLY A 82 -4.62 -20.46 21.72
CA GLY A 82 -4.03 -19.59 22.75
C GLY A 82 -3.09 -20.28 23.73
N GLN A 83 -2.13 -21.07 23.24
CA GLN A 83 -1.14 -21.75 24.04
C GLN A 83 -0.07 -20.73 24.44
N LEU A 84 -0.24 -20.14 25.64
CA LEU A 84 0.78 -19.31 26.28
C LEU A 84 2.08 -20.10 26.51
N ASP A 85 2.01 -21.43 26.58
CA ASP A 85 3.16 -22.34 26.72
C ASP A 85 4.22 -22.12 25.63
N ASP A 86 3.80 -21.90 24.39
CA ASP A 86 4.72 -21.63 23.28
C ASP A 86 5.45 -20.30 23.45
N VAL A 87 4.80 -19.30 24.06
CA VAL A 87 5.43 -18.00 24.37
C VAL A 87 6.52 -18.20 25.41
N PHE A 88 6.27 -19.01 26.45
CA PHE A 88 7.30 -19.37 27.43
C PHE A 88 8.45 -20.16 26.81
N GLU A 89 8.17 -21.07 25.86
CA GLU A 89 9.19 -21.80 25.13
C GLU A 89 10.06 -20.88 24.27
N VAL A 90 9.45 -19.94 23.53
CA VAL A 90 10.19 -18.95 22.73
C VAL A 90 11.09 -18.08 23.61
N VAL A 91 10.58 -17.60 24.75
CA VAL A 91 11.38 -16.83 25.72
C VAL A 91 12.53 -17.67 26.30
N GLY A 92 12.26 -18.94 26.63
CA GLY A 92 13.26 -19.89 27.10
C GLY A 92 14.39 -20.13 26.09
N ASN A 93 14.03 -20.38 24.82
CA ASN A 93 14.96 -20.60 23.72
C ASN A 93 15.77 -19.33 23.40
N ALA A 94 15.14 -18.16 23.41
CA ALA A 94 15.82 -16.88 23.24
C ALA A 94 16.82 -16.62 24.38
N ALA A 95 16.46 -16.90 25.64
CA ALA A 95 17.36 -16.75 26.78
C ALA A 95 18.53 -17.75 26.71
N ALA A 96 18.27 -19.01 26.36
CA ALA A 96 19.29 -20.04 26.23
C ALA A 96 20.31 -19.74 25.11
N SER A 97 19.85 -19.29 23.94
CA SER A 97 20.70 -18.96 22.80
C SER A 97 21.52 -17.69 23.02
N SER A 98 20.95 -16.69 23.70
CA SER A 98 21.63 -15.45 24.05
C SER A 98 22.54 -15.58 25.27
N GLY A 99 22.36 -16.61 26.12
CA GLY A 99 23.12 -16.78 27.36
C GLY A 99 22.67 -15.84 28.49
N VAL A 100 21.41 -15.41 28.44
CA VAL A 100 20.78 -14.54 29.43
C VAL A 100 20.03 -15.40 30.46
N ARG A 101 20.03 -15.00 31.73
CA ARG A 101 19.30 -15.71 32.79
C ARG A 101 17.92 -15.11 32.97
N ILE A 102 16.88 -15.92 32.82
CA ILE A 102 15.51 -15.52 33.15
C ILE A 102 15.36 -15.43 34.68
N VAL A 103 14.87 -14.30 35.17
CA VAL A 103 14.51 -14.08 36.58
C VAL A 103 13.03 -14.40 36.79
N SER A 104 12.15 -13.84 35.96
CA SER A 104 10.72 -14.13 35.96
C SER A 104 10.11 -13.93 34.57
N VAL A 105 9.03 -14.64 34.30
CA VAL A 105 8.17 -14.43 33.14
C VAL A 105 6.74 -14.44 33.65
N THR A 106 6.03 -13.33 33.48
CA THR A 106 4.65 -13.17 33.96
C THR A 106 3.75 -12.82 32.80
N ALA A 107 2.73 -13.64 32.57
CA ALA A 107 1.62 -13.30 31.69
C ALA A 107 0.59 -12.46 32.48
N GLY A 108 0.20 -11.34 31.91
CA GLY A 108 -0.85 -10.45 32.39
C GLY A 108 -2.24 -11.03 32.15
N GLN A 109 -3.26 -10.23 32.46
CA GLN A 109 -4.65 -10.61 32.17
C GLN A 109 -4.92 -10.45 30.69
N SER A 110 -5.68 -11.41 30.14
CA SER A 110 -6.20 -11.27 28.79
C SER A 110 -7.21 -10.13 28.73
N SER A 111 -7.04 -9.24 27.76
CA SER A 111 -7.96 -8.15 27.47
C SER A 111 -8.46 -8.24 26.02
N PRO A 112 -9.63 -7.67 25.70
CA PRO A 112 -10.08 -7.57 24.31
C PRO A 112 -9.04 -6.85 23.47
N PHE A 113 -8.81 -7.33 22.24
CA PHE A 113 -7.96 -6.64 21.29
C PHE A 113 -8.49 -5.22 21.04
N VAL A 114 -7.62 -4.23 21.21
CA VAL A 114 -7.91 -2.85 20.82
C VAL A 114 -7.06 -2.52 19.61
N ALA A 115 -7.70 -2.28 18.46
CA ALA A 115 -6.99 -1.84 17.27
C ALA A 115 -6.26 -0.54 17.58
N ARG A 116 -4.96 -0.50 17.30
CA ARG A 116 -4.19 0.74 17.42
C ARG A 116 -4.68 1.71 16.34
N THR A 117 -5.42 2.73 16.75
CA THR A 117 -5.88 3.80 15.87
C THR A 117 -4.72 4.74 15.55
N GLY A 118 -3.84 4.30 14.66
CA GLY A 118 -2.73 5.08 14.11
C GLY A 118 -1.60 5.40 15.10
N VAL A 119 -0.45 5.72 14.54
CA VAL A 119 0.51 6.62 15.19
C VAL A 119 -0.17 7.98 15.10
N THR A 120 -0.67 8.54 16.21
CA THR A 120 -0.84 9.99 16.22
C THR A 120 0.54 10.56 15.96
N ASP A 121 0.71 11.26 14.85
CA ASP A 121 1.90 12.07 14.56
C ASP A 121 2.01 13.17 15.63
N ASP A 122 2.34 12.80 16.86
CA ASP A 122 2.88 13.69 17.89
C ASP A 122 4.38 13.94 17.65
N ALA A 123 4.82 13.72 16.40
CA ALA A 123 6.10 14.14 15.87
C ALA A 123 6.05 15.54 15.24
N ASP A 124 4.93 16.28 15.33
CA ASP A 124 4.89 17.72 15.04
C ASP A 124 5.24 18.56 16.29
N VAL A 125 6.27 18.15 17.03
CA VAL A 125 7.12 19.13 17.70
C VAL A 125 8.16 19.54 16.66
N ALA A 126 7.75 20.38 15.71
CA ALA A 126 8.66 21.05 14.81
C ALA A 126 9.83 21.62 15.62
N PRO A 127 11.10 21.30 15.30
CA PRO A 127 12.22 21.99 15.90
C PRO A 127 12.02 23.49 15.66
N THR A 128 12.01 24.28 16.73
CA THR A 128 11.82 25.73 16.66
C THR A 128 12.90 26.31 15.74
N GLU A 129 12.51 26.64 14.51
CA GLU A 129 13.39 27.27 13.54
C GLU A 129 13.80 28.65 14.10
N PRO A 130 15.10 29.01 14.10
CA PRO A 130 15.51 30.32 14.57
C PRO A 130 14.88 31.41 13.70
N THR A 131 14.17 32.34 14.34
CA THR A 131 13.49 33.48 13.72
C THR A 131 14.40 34.21 12.72
N PRO A 132 14.09 34.19 11.40
CA PRO A 132 14.84 35.00 10.45
C PRO A 132 14.50 36.49 10.63
N ALA A 133 15.53 37.33 10.55
CA ALA A 133 15.42 38.78 10.59
C ALA A 133 14.59 39.32 9.40
N PRO A 134 13.83 40.41 9.58
CA PRO A 134 12.97 40.94 8.52
C PRO A 134 13.79 41.48 7.34
N THR A 135 13.53 40.94 6.15
CA THR A 135 14.00 41.46 4.86
C THR A 135 12.83 42.17 4.16
N PRO A 136 13.04 43.35 3.53
CA PRO A 136 11.97 44.24 3.10
C PRO A 136 11.18 43.74 1.88
N GLU A 137 9.91 44.17 1.83
CA GLU A 137 8.93 43.96 0.77
C GLU A 137 9.40 44.41 -0.61
N PRO A 138 9.05 43.63 -1.65
CA PRO A 138 8.76 44.20 -2.96
C PRO A 138 7.37 43.80 -3.49
N SER A 139 6.60 44.85 -3.76
CA SER A 139 5.73 45.13 -4.91
C SER A 139 4.84 44.03 -5.52
N GLU A 140 3.56 44.38 -5.58
CA GLU A 140 2.47 43.73 -6.32
C GLU A 140 2.74 43.59 -7.83
N GLY A 141 2.25 42.49 -8.41
CA GLY A 141 1.97 42.38 -9.83
C GLY A 141 2.09 40.98 -10.42
N ALA A 142 0.96 40.25 -10.52
CA ALA A 142 0.46 39.59 -11.74
C ALA A 142 -0.54 38.47 -11.39
N SER A 143 -1.76 38.68 -11.88
CA SER A 143 -2.82 37.69 -12.04
C SER A 143 -2.45 36.71 -13.16
N ASP A 144 -2.54 35.40 -12.93
CA ASP A 144 -3.06 34.49 -13.96
C ASP A 144 -3.71 33.25 -13.36
N GLY A 145 -4.83 32.86 -13.96
CA GLY A 145 -5.70 31.79 -13.48
C GLY A 145 -5.15 30.41 -13.79
N SER A 146 -5.23 29.51 -12.81
CA SER A 146 -5.09 28.07 -13.02
C SER A 146 -6.22 27.35 -12.31
N THR A 147 -7.20 26.90 -13.10
CA THR A 147 -8.21 25.91 -12.72
C THR A 147 -7.55 24.55 -12.84
N GLY A 148 -7.26 23.89 -11.72
CA GLY A 148 -6.60 22.58 -11.69
C GLY A 148 -6.99 21.76 -10.48
N GLU A 149 -7.74 20.70 -10.76
CA GLU A 149 -7.84 19.42 -10.04
C GLU A 149 -8.32 19.41 -8.58
N GLY A 150 -9.58 18.98 -8.45
CA GLY A 150 -10.16 18.54 -7.20
C GLY A 150 -9.33 17.42 -6.59
N THR A 151 -8.72 17.73 -5.45
CA THR A 151 -8.28 16.73 -4.50
C THR A 151 -9.55 16.08 -3.93
N THR A 152 -9.92 14.93 -4.48
CA THR A 152 -10.72 13.96 -3.72
C THR A 152 -9.84 13.51 -2.57
N THR A 153 -9.98 14.19 -1.43
CA THR A 153 -9.65 13.60 -0.14
C THR A 153 -10.55 12.39 -0.02
N ASP A 154 -9.99 11.22 -0.35
CA ASP A 154 -10.50 9.95 0.11
C ASP A 154 -10.33 9.95 1.63
N THR A 155 -11.28 10.59 2.31
CA THR A 155 -11.53 10.34 3.71
C THR A 155 -12.06 8.92 3.74
N GLY A 156 -11.12 7.97 3.72
CA GLY A 156 -11.35 6.56 3.99
C GLY A 156 -12.06 6.50 5.32
N THR A 157 -13.38 6.56 5.23
CA THR A 157 -14.28 6.43 6.36
C THR A 157 -14.24 4.94 6.62
N GLY A 158 -13.22 4.53 7.37
CA GLY A 158 -13.03 3.18 7.89
C GLY A 158 -14.16 2.87 8.87
N THR A 159 -15.37 2.79 8.37
CA THR A 159 -16.51 2.25 9.08
C THR A 159 -16.48 0.75 8.86
N THR A 160 -16.53 0.03 9.98
CA THR A 160 -16.82 -1.41 10.12
C THR A 160 -15.71 -2.39 9.72
N GLY A 161 -14.57 -2.30 10.40
CA GLY A 161 -13.69 -3.46 10.67
C GLY A 161 -13.88 -4.06 12.07
N ASP A 162 -14.88 -3.59 12.82
CA ASP A 162 -15.06 -3.92 14.25
C ASP A 162 -15.61 -5.35 14.47
N GLU A 163 -16.33 -5.93 13.50
CA GLU A 163 -16.81 -7.32 13.63
C GLU A 163 -15.73 -8.36 13.35
N ALA A 164 -14.73 -8.07 12.50
CA ALA A 164 -13.67 -9.03 12.15
C ALA A 164 -12.56 -9.16 13.22
N LEU A 165 -12.61 -8.35 14.27
CA LEU A 165 -11.72 -8.42 15.43
C LEU A 165 -12.41 -8.96 16.68
N SER A 166 -13.72 -9.19 16.61
CA SER A 166 -14.47 -9.84 17.68
C SER A 166 -13.92 -11.26 17.84
N GLY A 167 -13.47 -11.61 19.05
CA GLY A 167 -12.78 -12.88 19.33
C GLY A 167 -11.26 -12.78 19.51
N ARG A 168 -10.60 -11.68 19.13
CA ARG A 168 -9.16 -11.54 19.40
C ARG A 168 -8.92 -11.01 20.81
N GLN A 169 -8.05 -11.69 21.53
CA GLN A 169 -7.57 -11.31 22.85
C GLN A 169 -6.10 -10.89 22.77
N GLN A 170 -5.70 -9.96 23.63
CA GLN A 170 -4.32 -9.54 23.81
C GLN A 170 -3.89 -9.85 25.24
N VAL A 171 -2.67 -10.36 25.39
CA VAL A 171 -2.08 -10.69 26.69
C VAL A 171 -0.76 -9.95 26.81
N ASP A 172 -0.64 -9.14 27.87
CA ASP A 172 0.61 -8.49 28.24
C ASP A 172 1.58 -9.51 28.82
N PHE A 173 2.86 -9.40 28.52
CA PHE A 173 3.92 -10.22 29.08
C PHE A 173 4.99 -9.31 29.66
N THR A 174 5.38 -9.58 30.91
CA THR A 174 6.54 -8.96 31.54
C THR A 174 7.60 -10.02 31.76
N ILE A 175 8.75 -9.83 31.14
CA ILE A 175 9.90 -10.73 31.19
C ILE A 175 11.03 -10.00 31.91
N LEU A 176 11.50 -10.55 33.02
CA LEU A 176 12.64 -10.02 33.74
C LEU A 176 13.84 -10.92 33.50
N VAL A 177 14.92 -10.35 32.98
CA VAL A 177 16.14 -11.08 32.66
C VAL A 177 17.38 -10.40 33.24
N ASN A 178 18.40 -11.20 33.52
CA ASN A 178 19.71 -10.74 33.96
C ASN A 178 20.78 -11.17 32.96
N ALA A 179 21.59 -10.23 32.52
CA ALA A 179 22.68 -10.43 31.57
C ALA A 179 24.00 -9.90 32.12
N SER A 180 25.10 -10.56 31.73
CA SER A 180 26.45 -10.11 32.07
C SER A 180 26.85 -8.79 31.41
N ASP A 181 26.30 -8.51 30.22
CA ASP A 181 26.65 -7.38 29.38
C ASP A 181 25.51 -7.03 28.41
N MET A 182 25.60 -5.83 27.82
CA MET A 182 24.56 -5.31 26.92
C MET A 182 24.47 -6.06 25.59
N GLY A 183 25.55 -6.69 25.12
CA GLY A 183 25.53 -7.47 23.87
C GLY A 183 24.67 -8.73 23.99
N ARG A 184 24.61 -9.32 25.18
CA ARG A 184 23.71 -10.44 25.49
C ARG A 184 22.25 -10.01 25.51
N VAL A 185 21.96 -8.81 26.02
CA VAL A 185 20.62 -8.22 26.01
C VAL A 185 20.14 -7.97 24.58
N THR A 186 20.98 -7.39 23.72
CA THR A 186 20.60 -7.15 22.33
C THR A 186 20.39 -8.46 21.57
N ALA A 187 21.25 -9.46 21.78
CA ALA A 187 21.07 -10.79 21.21
C ALA A 187 19.77 -11.47 21.69
N PHE A 188 19.39 -11.29 22.95
CA PHE A 188 18.11 -11.78 23.48
C PHE A 188 16.91 -11.10 22.82
N LEU A 189 16.92 -9.77 22.70
CA LEU A 189 15.85 -9.02 22.04
C LEU A 189 15.74 -9.36 20.56
N ASP A 190 16.86 -9.60 19.89
CA ASP A 190 16.90 -10.03 18.49
C ASP A 190 16.35 -11.45 18.33
N ALA A 191 16.76 -12.37 19.20
CA ALA A 191 16.22 -13.73 19.23
C ALA A 191 14.69 -13.74 19.46
N LEU A 192 14.20 -12.93 20.41
CA LEU A 192 12.75 -12.76 20.64
C LEU A 192 12.01 -12.22 19.41
N ARG A 193 12.59 -11.26 18.68
CA ARG A 193 12.00 -10.70 17.45
C ARG A 193 12.02 -11.68 16.27
N SER A 194 13.04 -12.53 16.20
CA SER A 194 13.18 -13.56 15.18
C SER A 194 12.34 -14.82 15.44
N GLY A 195 11.73 -14.92 16.62
CA GLY A 195 10.93 -16.07 17.02
C GLY A 195 9.70 -16.26 16.12
N THR A 196 9.17 -17.48 16.10
CA THR A 196 8.00 -17.85 15.29
C THR A 196 6.73 -17.05 15.65
N ARG A 197 6.71 -16.38 16.81
CA ARG A 197 5.56 -15.62 17.31
C ARG A 197 5.82 -14.12 17.26
N LEU A 198 4.82 -13.39 16.78
CA LEU A 198 4.83 -11.93 16.73
C LEU A 198 4.64 -11.35 18.14
N PHE A 199 5.71 -10.85 18.74
CA PHE A 199 5.65 -9.96 19.90
C PHE A 199 5.47 -8.53 19.43
N SER A 200 4.31 -7.95 19.69
CA SER A 200 4.05 -6.54 19.41
C SER A 200 4.52 -5.67 20.57
N SER A 201 5.01 -4.48 20.26
CA SER A 201 5.33 -3.42 21.24
C SER A 201 6.30 -3.84 22.34
N ILE A 202 7.50 -4.27 21.94
CA ILE A 202 8.58 -4.61 22.89
C ILE A 202 9.13 -3.31 23.50
N ASN A 203 8.83 -3.07 24.77
CA ASN A 203 9.47 -2.03 25.58
C ASN A 203 10.52 -2.70 26.47
N ALA A 204 11.77 -2.22 26.43
CA ALA A 204 12.84 -2.75 27.24
C ALA A 204 13.37 -1.64 28.17
N MET A 205 13.19 -1.83 29.47
CA MET A 205 13.77 -0.99 30.51
C MET A 205 14.97 -1.70 31.12
N SER A 206 16.13 -1.05 31.16
CA SER A 206 17.35 -1.61 31.75
C SER A 206 17.72 -0.88 33.04
N ALA A 207 18.17 -1.66 34.03
CA ALA A 207 18.75 -1.18 35.28
C ALA A 207 20.09 -1.89 35.52
N THR A 208 21.07 -1.15 36.05
CA THR A 208 22.34 -1.77 36.47
C THR A 208 22.19 -2.27 37.89
N SER A 209 22.48 -3.54 38.10
CA SER A 209 22.54 -4.19 39.41
C SER A 209 23.97 -4.63 39.71
N GLY A 210 24.31 -4.87 40.98
CA GLY A 210 25.67 -5.27 41.38
C GLY A 210 26.16 -6.57 40.72
N ASP A 211 25.22 -7.41 40.26
CA ASP A 211 25.47 -8.70 39.64
C ASP A 211 25.36 -8.70 38.10
N GLY A 212 25.09 -7.55 37.48
CA GLY A 212 24.95 -7.44 36.01
C GLY A 212 23.93 -6.40 35.56
N ILE A 213 23.42 -6.56 34.34
CA ILE A 213 22.36 -5.72 33.77
C ILE A 213 21.05 -6.47 33.91
N GLU A 214 20.12 -5.87 34.64
CA GLU A 214 18.75 -6.34 34.76
C GLU A 214 17.91 -5.64 33.70
N VAL A 215 17.13 -6.40 32.93
CA VAL A 215 16.30 -5.87 31.86
C VAL A 215 14.90 -6.40 32.04
N GLN A 216 13.96 -5.47 32.17
CA GLN A 216 12.53 -5.76 32.08
C GLN A 216 12.11 -5.53 30.63
N VAL A 217 11.53 -6.56 30.03
CA VAL A 217 10.97 -6.53 28.69
C VAL A 217 9.47 -6.72 28.81
N ASP A 218 8.72 -5.70 28.43
CA ASP A 218 7.26 -5.75 28.33
C ASP A 218 6.89 -5.93 26.85
N GLY A 219 5.95 -6.82 26.57
CA GLY A 219 5.48 -7.10 25.22
C GLY A 219 4.04 -7.59 25.19
N LEU A 220 3.38 -7.39 24.05
CA LEU A 220 2.01 -7.85 23.79
C LEU A 220 2.05 -9.05 22.86
N THR A 221 1.30 -10.10 23.20
CA THR A 221 0.98 -11.19 22.27
C THR A 221 -0.52 -11.21 22.01
N TYR A 222 -0.90 -11.73 20.85
CA TYR A 222 -2.30 -11.91 20.47
C TYR A 222 -2.68 -13.39 20.53
N VAL A 223 -3.92 -13.62 20.93
CA VAL A 223 -4.54 -14.94 21.04
C VAL A 223 -5.89 -14.87 20.36
N ASP A 224 -6.20 -15.86 19.51
CA ASP A 224 -7.56 -16.02 18.99
C ASP A 224 -8.40 -16.85 19.98
N VAL A 225 -9.62 -16.40 20.26
CA VAL A 225 -10.55 -17.09 21.19
C VAL A 225 -11.43 -18.08 20.44
N GLU A 226 -11.58 -17.92 19.12
CA GLU A 226 -12.37 -18.81 18.26
C GLU A 226 -11.48 -19.92 17.67
N GLY A 227 -11.20 -20.92 18.51
CA GLY A 227 -10.67 -22.23 18.08
C GLY A 227 -11.76 -23.28 18.01
#